data_AF-A0A3D0D7K4-F1
#
_entry.id   AF-A0A3D0D7K4-F1
#
_cell.length_a   1.000
_cell.length_b   1.000
_cell.length_c   1.000
_cell.angle_alpha   90.00
_cell.angle_beta   90.00
_cell.angle_gamma   90.00
#
_symmetry.space_group_name_H-M   'P 1'
#
loop_
_entity.id
_entity.type
_entity.pdbx_description
1 polymer ?
#
loop_
_entity_poly.entity_id
_entity_poly.type
_entity_poly.pdbx_seq_one_letter_code
_entity_poly.pdbx_strand_id
1 'polypeptide(L)'
;MTATARKLTKTEPWRSPFHRARYRRDGELTKKERNAIVAHFERREPWRRRRASGLRHLPEAHPLAPLLRPVRDALEFMGTKPTDRNATLSILLRACLETGTTFWGWDREQWVALLGSHSRAFRARHQGRVSQSVRLEIAAVAYLHGWFRDVLALGRFQRDALARRAFGTDAIDEAARRLLEPLKQWGYETSTPHLSCLCEMLLLNESPLVDAITAGHLERCRRKVDASKRSLYFQLAKALSIDGVLDAPLPTAQPVAPQERV
;
A
#
# COMPACT_ATOMS: atom_id res chain seq x y z
N MET A 1 -15.93 4.93 -17.02
CA MET A 1 -16.37 5.95 -16.05
C MET A 1 -15.14 6.41 -15.28
N THR A 2 -14.57 7.55 -15.68
CA THR A 2 -13.44 8.20 -15.03
C THR A 2 -13.86 8.58 -13.62
N ALA A 3 -13.28 7.94 -12.60
CA ALA A 3 -13.47 8.36 -11.22
C ALA A 3 -12.73 9.68 -11.03
N THR A 4 -13.42 10.79 -11.29
CA THR A 4 -12.96 12.13 -10.95
C THR A 4 -12.66 12.13 -9.45
N ALA A 5 -11.42 12.48 -9.09
CA ALA A 5 -11.01 12.64 -7.70
C ALA A 5 -11.95 13.67 -7.04
N ARG A 6 -12.90 13.18 -6.24
CA ARG A 6 -13.76 14.01 -5.41
C ARG A 6 -12.85 14.74 -4.43
N LYS A 7 -12.82 16.08 -4.48
CA LYS A 7 -12.17 16.88 -3.44
C LYS A 7 -12.83 16.49 -2.12
N LEU A 8 -12.07 15.85 -1.24
CA LEU A 8 -12.52 15.53 0.12
C LEU A 8 -12.69 16.85 0.87
N THR A 9 -13.88 17.10 1.40
CA THR A 9 -14.09 18.18 2.35
C THR A 9 -13.54 17.75 3.71
N LYS A 10 -13.17 18.72 4.57
CA LYS A 10 -12.58 18.47 5.91
C LYS A 10 -13.35 17.46 6.79
N THR A 11 -14.64 17.24 6.51
CA THR A 11 -15.56 16.46 7.36
C THR A 11 -15.94 15.09 6.81
N GLU A 12 -15.64 14.76 5.55
CA GLU A 12 -15.99 13.44 5.00
C GLU A 12 -14.88 12.42 5.25
N PRO A 13 -15.15 11.29 5.96
CA PRO A 13 -14.16 10.26 6.14
C PRO A 13 -13.75 9.68 4.79
N TRP A 14 -12.45 9.54 4.56
CA TRP A 14 -11.95 8.91 3.35
C TRP A 14 -12.48 7.48 3.27
N ARG A 15 -13.11 7.17 2.13
CA ARG A 15 -13.53 5.82 1.80
C ARG A 15 -12.72 5.36 0.61
N SER A 16 -12.26 4.11 0.68
CA SER A 16 -11.64 3.51 -0.50
C SER A 16 -12.57 3.63 -1.71
N PRO A 17 -12.05 3.97 -2.90
CA PRO A 17 -12.84 4.05 -4.12
C PRO A 17 -13.44 2.69 -4.54
N PHE A 18 -13.03 1.59 -3.91
CA PHE A 18 -13.48 0.25 -4.23
C PHE A 18 -14.50 -0.28 -3.23
N HIS A 19 -15.74 -0.44 -3.69
CA HIS A 19 -16.80 -1.10 -2.93
C HIS A 19 -16.67 -2.62 -3.04
N ARG A 20 -16.35 -3.29 -1.93
CA ARG A 20 -16.16 -4.75 -1.85
C ARG A 20 -17.38 -5.54 -2.39
N ALA A 21 -18.59 -5.01 -2.28
CA ALA A 21 -19.82 -5.62 -2.78
C ALA A 21 -19.87 -5.78 -4.32
N ARG A 22 -19.02 -5.06 -5.07
CA ARG A 22 -18.96 -5.14 -6.54
C ARG A 22 -18.16 -6.33 -7.07
N TYR A 23 -17.48 -7.05 -6.18
CA TYR A 23 -16.57 -8.12 -6.55
C TYR A 23 -17.00 -9.46 -5.97
N ARG A 24 -16.66 -10.53 -6.68
CA ARG A 24 -16.74 -11.89 -6.16
C ARG A 24 -15.59 -12.10 -5.17
N ARG A 25 -15.91 -12.64 -3.99
CA ARG A 25 -15.02 -12.67 -2.81
C ARG A 25 -14.69 -14.08 -2.33
N ASP A 26 -14.81 -15.07 -3.21
CA ASP A 26 -14.53 -16.45 -2.87
C ASP A 26 -13.07 -16.59 -2.43
N GLY A 27 -12.86 -17.05 -1.20
CA GLY A 27 -11.52 -17.25 -0.64
C GLY A 27 -10.81 -18.46 -1.24
N GLU A 28 -11.57 -19.42 -1.77
CA GLU A 28 -11.05 -20.64 -2.38
C GLU A 28 -10.90 -20.51 -3.89
N LEU A 29 -9.82 -21.10 -4.41
CA LEU A 29 -9.59 -21.16 -5.84
C LEU A 29 -10.39 -22.31 -6.47
N THR A 30 -11.32 -22.00 -7.36
CA THR A 30 -12.13 -23.04 -8.02
C THR A 30 -11.28 -23.90 -8.96
N LYS A 31 -11.73 -25.13 -9.25
CA LYS A 31 -11.05 -26.02 -10.22
C LYS A 31 -10.90 -25.38 -11.60
N LYS A 32 -11.91 -24.62 -12.06
CA LYS A 32 -11.88 -23.90 -13.35
C LYS A 32 -10.81 -22.80 -13.36
N GLU A 33 -10.69 -22.03 -12.28
CA GLU A 33 -9.64 -21.01 -12.16
C GLU A 33 -8.26 -21.62 -12.06
N ARG A 34 -8.08 -22.64 -11.21
CA ARG A 34 -6.82 -23.36 -11.07
C ARG A 34 -6.33 -23.85 -12.44
N ASN A 35 -7.19 -24.53 -13.20
CA ASN A 35 -6.85 -25.01 -14.53
C ASN A 35 -6.52 -23.87 -15.50
N ALA A 36 -7.24 -22.74 -15.43
CA ALA A 36 -6.97 -21.58 -16.26
C ALA A 36 -5.64 -20.88 -15.90
N ILE A 37 -5.25 -20.87 -14.62
CA ILE A 37 -3.94 -20.36 -14.17
C ILE A 37 -2.82 -21.29 -14.65
N VAL A 38 -2.97 -22.59 -14.46
CA VAL A 38 -2.01 -23.59 -14.94
C VAL A 38 -1.82 -23.47 -16.44
N ALA A 39 -2.90 -23.48 -17.22
CA ALA A 39 -2.85 -23.30 -18.67
C ALA A 39 -2.22 -21.96 -19.09
N HIS A 40 -2.39 -20.89 -18.29
CA HIS A 40 -1.74 -19.60 -18.54
C HIS A 40 -0.22 -19.68 -18.44
N PHE A 41 0.30 -20.46 -17.48
CA PHE A 41 1.73 -20.63 -17.27
C PHE A 41 2.34 -21.72 -18.17
N GLU A 42 1.62 -22.82 -18.44
CA GLU A 42 2.07 -23.91 -19.32
C GLU A 42 2.17 -23.51 -20.79
N ARG A 43 1.23 -22.70 -21.29
CA ARG A 43 1.30 -22.14 -22.66
C ARG A 43 2.50 -21.18 -22.86
N ARG A 44 3.36 -21.03 -21.85
CA ARG A 44 4.48 -20.08 -21.78
C ARG A 44 5.76 -20.74 -21.21
N GLU A 45 6.21 -21.84 -21.79
CA GLU A 45 7.56 -22.41 -21.58
C GLU A 45 8.59 -21.91 -22.62
N PRO A 46 9.90 -21.81 -22.32
CA PRO A 46 10.57 -21.42 -21.08
C PRO A 46 11.02 -19.96 -21.17
N TRP A 47 10.47 -19.08 -20.34
CA TRP A 47 11.08 -17.83 -19.85
C TRP A 47 11.67 -16.81 -20.85
N ARG A 48 11.62 -17.07 -22.15
CA ARG A 48 12.25 -16.31 -23.21
C ARG A 48 11.17 -15.83 -24.16
N ARG A 49 10.94 -14.52 -24.11
CA ARG A 49 10.22 -13.75 -25.13
C ARG A 49 8.71 -14.01 -25.20
N ARG A 50 7.94 -13.44 -24.26
CA ARG A 50 6.77 -12.59 -24.59
C ARG A 50 6.21 -11.96 -23.32
N ARG A 51 6.06 -10.63 -23.37
CA ARG A 51 5.43 -9.81 -22.34
C ARG A 51 4.04 -10.37 -22.05
N ALA A 52 3.65 -10.39 -20.79
CA ALA A 52 2.41 -10.99 -20.30
C ALA A 52 1.11 -10.26 -20.76
N SER A 53 0.95 -10.01 -22.05
CA SER A 53 -0.12 -9.15 -22.62
C SER A 53 -1.53 -9.71 -22.43
N GLY A 54 -1.69 -11.04 -22.40
CA GLY A 54 -3.01 -11.69 -22.35
C GLY A 54 -3.79 -11.53 -21.05
N LEU A 55 -3.17 -11.11 -19.94
CA LEU A 55 -3.90 -10.88 -18.68
C LEU A 55 -4.51 -9.50 -18.57
N ARG A 56 -4.15 -8.57 -19.47
CA ARG A 56 -4.72 -7.21 -19.48
C ARG A 56 -6.20 -7.24 -19.84
N HIS A 57 -6.52 -7.97 -20.90
CA HIS A 57 -7.85 -8.06 -21.49
C HIS A 57 -8.23 -9.53 -21.59
N LEU A 58 -9.00 -10.01 -20.61
CA LEU A 58 -9.62 -11.32 -20.70
C LEU A 58 -11.09 -11.12 -21.08
N PRO A 59 -11.65 -11.94 -22.00
CA PRO A 59 -13.09 -11.97 -22.23
C PRO A 59 -13.85 -12.20 -20.93
N GLU A 60 -15.06 -11.64 -20.81
CA GLU A 60 -15.89 -11.81 -19.60
C GLU A 60 -16.18 -13.27 -19.28
N ALA A 61 -16.30 -14.12 -20.31
CA ALA A 61 -16.50 -15.56 -20.19
C ALA A 61 -15.26 -16.31 -19.66
N HIS A 62 -14.09 -15.68 -19.58
CA HIS A 62 -12.86 -16.34 -19.13
C HIS A 62 -12.92 -16.59 -17.61
N PRO A 63 -12.57 -17.80 -17.11
CA PRO A 63 -12.67 -18.13 -15.68
C PRO A 63 -11.94 -17.16 -14.74
N LEU A 64 -10.82 -16.60 -15.18
CA LEU A 64 -10.03 -15.62 -14.40
C LEU A 64 -10.54 -14.18 -14.48
N ALA A 65 -11.52 -13.85 -15.34
CA ALA A 65 -11.99 -12.47 -15.48
C ALA A 65 -12.65 -11.94 -14.20
N PRO A 66 -13.59 -12.67 -13.54
CA PRO A 66 -14.14 -12.24 -12.26
C PRO A 66 -13.10 -12.16 -11.15
N LEU A 67 -12.17 -13.13 -11.12
CA LEU A 67 -11.08 -13.17 -10.14
C LEU A 67 -10.18 -11.95 -10.24
N LEU A 68 -9.73 -11.57 -11.45
CA LEU A 68 -8.76 -10.49 -11.65
C LEU A 68 -9.36 -9.09 -11.71
N ARG A 69 -10.69 -8.97 -11.84
CA ARG A 69 -11.39 -7.68 -11.92
C ARG A 69 -11.00 -6.68 -10.83
N PRO A 70 -11.04 -7.00 -9.52
CA PRO A 70 -10.67 -6.03 -8.47
C PRO A 70 -9.23 -5.52 -8.63
N VAL A 71 -8.30 -6.40 -8.99
CA VAL A 71 -6.89 -6.04 -9.19
C VAL A 71 -6.73 -5.13 -10.41
N ARG A 72 -7.44 -5.41 -11.51
CA ARG A 72 -7.40 -4.59 -12.72
C ARG A 72 -7.97 -3.20 -12.48
N ASP A 73 -9.11 -3.10 -11.83
CA ASP A 73 -9.76 -1.82 -11.52
C ASP A 73 -8.82 -0.94 -10.67
N ALA A 74 -8.14 -1.53 -9.69
CA ALA A 74 -7.13 -0.83 -8.88
C ALA A 74 -5.91 -0.39 -9.70
N LEU A 75 -5.35 -1.27 -10.54
CA LEU A 75 -4.21 -0.93 -11.41
C LEU A 75 -4.57 0.10 -12.49
N GLU A 76 -5.83 0.17 -12.90
CA GLU A 76 -6.33 1.21 -13.80
C GLU A 76 -6.48 2.54 -13.07
N PHE A 77 -7.11 2.54 -11.89
CA PHE A 77 -7.22 3.72 -11.02
C PHE A 77 -5.85 4.34 -10.71
N MET A 78 -4.85 3.51 -10.43
CA MET A 78 -3.48 3.95 -10.12
C MET A 78 -2.66 4.39 -11.35
N GLY A 79 -3.20 4.26 -12.57
CA GLY A 79 -2.47 4.58 -13.80
C GLY A 79 -1.28 3.66 -14.09
N THR A 80 -1.31 2.41 -13.61
CA THR A 80 -0.15 1.50 -13.66
C THR A 80 0.23 1.14 -15.09
N LYS A 81 1.55 1.23 -15.38
CA LYS A 81 2.13 0.90 -16.69
C LYS A 81 1.78 -0.54 -17.11
N PRO A 82 1.54 -0.82 -18.42
CA PRO A 82 1.13 -2.14 -18.88
C PRO A 82 2.08 -3.28 -18.48
N THR A 83 3.40 -3.04 -18.44
CA THR A 83 4.40 -4.04 -18.02
C THR A 83 4.24 -4.43 -16.56
N ASP A 84 4.10 -3.44 -15.68
CA ASP A 84 3.99 -3.62 -14.23
C ASP A 84 2.63 -4.20 -13.86
N ARG A 85 1.57 -3.82 -14.60
CA ARG A 85 0.23 -4.40 -14.50
C ARG A 85 0.28 -5.91 -14.75
N ASN A 86 0.85 -6.33 -15.87
CA ASN A 86 0.89 -7.75 -16.23
C ASN A 86 1.76 -8.56 -15.27
N ALA A 87 2.86 -7.98 -14.79
CA ALA A 87 3.69 -8.61 -13.76
C ALA A 87 2.94 -8.77 -12.43
N THR A 88 2.22 -7.72 -12.01
CA THR A 88 1.36 -7.74 -10.80
C THR A 88 0.33 -8.86 -10.87
N LEU A 89 -0.42 -8.94 -11.98
CA LEU A 89 -1.42 -9.99 -12.18
C LEU A 89 -0.78 -11.39 -12.17
N SER A 90 0.36 -11.56 -12.85
CA SER A 90 1.05 -12.86 -12.91
C SER A 90 1.55 -13.31 -11.54
N ILE A 91 2.09 -12.40 -10.73
CA ILE A 91 2.57 -12.70 -9.38
C ILE A 91 1.41 -13.11 -8.46
N LEU A 92 0.30 -12.37 -8.49
CA LEU A 92 -0.88 -12.70 -7.69
C LEU A 92 -1.48 -14.06 -8.09
N LEU A 93 -1.61 -14.34 -9.39
CA LEU A 93 -2.10 -15.65 -9.86
C LEU A 93 -1.18 -16.80 -9.43
N ARG A 94 0.14 -16.60 -9.51
CA ARG A 94 1.11 -17.61 -9.05
C ARG A 94 0.95 -17.86 -7.56
N ALA A 95 0.85 -16.81 -6.75
CA ALA A 95 0.60 -16.94 -5.32
C ALA A 95 -0.75 -17.61 -5.01
N CYS A 96 -1.79 -17.37 -5.81
CA CYS A 96 -3.07 -18.09 -5.66
C CYS A 96 -2.92 -19.59 -5.94
N LEU A 97 -2.07 -19.94 -6.92
CA LEU A 97 -1.79 -21.34 -7.25
C LEU A 97 -0.95 -22.02 -6.15
N GLU A 98 0.06 -21.33 -5.62
CA GLU A 98 0.93 -21.80 -4.52
C GLU A 98 0.14 -22.05 -3.23
N THR A 99 -0.81 -21.16 -2.91
CA THR A 99 -1.60 -21.23 -1.66
C THR A 99 -2.91 -22.00 -1.78
N GLY A 100 -3.37 -22.25 -3.01
CA GLY A 100 -4.70 -22.82 -3.27
C GLY A 100 -5.88 -21.91 -2.92
N THR A 101 -5.61 -20.68 -2.48
CA THR A 101 -6.60 -19.68 -2.05
C THR A 101 -6.47 -18.42 -2.92
N THR A 102 -7.54 -17.64 -3.03
CA THR A 102 -7.47 -16.33 -3.67
C THR A 102 -6.97 -15.28 -2.69
N PHE A 103 -6.52 -14.15 -3.21
CA PHE A 103 -6.11 -13.00 -2.39
C PHE A 103 -7.23 -12.43 -1.49
N TRP A 104 -8.50 -12.86 -1.65
CA TRP A 104 -9.58 -12.53 -0.72
C TRP A 104 -9.53 -13.32 0.59
N GLY A 105 -8.95 -14.53 0.56
CA GLY A 105 -8.81 -15.42 1.71
C GLY A 105 -7.45 -15.33 2.39
N TRP A 106 -6.55 -14.47 1.91
CA TRP A 106 -5.20 -14.38 2.44
C TRP A 106 -5.15 -13.63 3.78
N ASP A 107 -4.39 -14.19 4.71
CA ASP A 107 -4.06 -13.56 5.98
C ASP A 107 -2.86 -12.60 5.87
N ARG A 108 -2.52 -12.00 7.01
CA ARG A 108 -1.39 -11.08 7.14
C ARG A 108 -0.06 -11.72 6.71
N GLU A 109 0.21 -12.95 7.14
CA GLU A 109 1.51 -13.60 6.90
C GLU A 109 1.68 -13.97 5.43
N GLN A 110 0.61 -14.37 4.76
CA GLN A 110 0.60 -14.62 3.31
C GLN A 110 0.94 -13.34 2.52
N TRP A 111 0.38 -12.19 2.91
CA TRP A 111 0.73 -10.90 2.28
C TRP A 111 2.18 -10.50 2.55
N VAL A 112 2.66 -10.66 3.78
CA VAL A 112 4.07 -10.37 4.13
C VAL A 112 5.02 -11.29 3.38
N ALA A 113 4.71 -12.58 3.26
CA ALA A 113 5.51 -13.56 2.53
C ALA A 113 5.58 -13.24 1.02
N LEU A 114 4.47 -12.76 0.44
CA LEU A 114 4.43 -12.33 -0.96
C LEU A 114 5.24 -11.06 -1.20
N LEU A 115 5.04 -10.02 -0.39
CA LEU A 115 5.64 -8.70 -0.58
C LEU A 115 7.09 -8.62 -0.11
N GLY A 116 7.48 -9.46 0.85
CA GLY A 116 8.78 -9.43 1.52
C GLY A 116 9.03 -8.14 2.32
N SER A 117 10.14 -8.11 3.06
CA SER A 117 10.53 -6.98 3.93
C SER A 117 11.29 -5.85 3.21
N HIS A 118 11.77 -6.09 1.98
CA HIS A 118 12.43 -5.09 1.14
C HIS A 118 12.46 -5.51 -0.34
N SER A 119 12.70 -4.56 -1.25
CA SER A 119 12.63 -4.79 -2.71
C SER A 119 13.65 -5.81 -3.24
N ARG A 120 14.80 -5.97 -2.56
CA ARG A 120 15.77 -7.04 -2.89
C ARG A 120 15.23 -8.45 -2.59
N ALA A 121 14.57 -8.65 -1.45
CA ALA A 121 13.96 -9.94 -1.09
C ALA A 121 12.81 -10.28 -2.05
N PHE A 122 11.95 -9.29 -2.33
CA PHE A 122 10.88 -9.43 -3.32
C PHE A 122 11.41 -9.83 -4.70
N ARG A 123 12.46 -9.14 -5.19
CA ARG A 123 13.10 -9.51 -6.45
C ARG A 123 13.68 -10.91 -6.44
N ALA A 124 14.38 -11.29 -5.37
CA ALA A 124 14.98 -12.62 -5.26
C ALA A 124 13.91 -13.71 -5.38
N ARG A 125 12.78 -13.55 -4.68
CA ARG A 125 11.61 -14.45 -4.80
C ARG A 125 11.09 -14.57 -6.23
N HIS A 126 11.09 -13.46 -6.97
CA HIS A 126 10.60 -13.42 -8.35
C HIS A 126 11.73 -13.43 -9.40
N GLN A 127 12.88 -14.02 -9.06
CA GLN A 127 14.02 -14.27 -9.94
C GLN A 127 14.58 -13.02 -10.65
N GLY A 128 14.47 -11.84 -10.04
CA GLY A 128 15.04 -10.58 -10.54
C GLY A 128 14.37 -10.00 -11.80
N ARG A 129 13.35 -10.66 -12.36
CA ARG A 129 12.72 -10.31 -13.64
C ARG A 129 11.61 -9.28 -13.53
N VAL A 130 11.45 -8.67 -12.36
CA VAL A 130 10.32 -7.81 -12.02
C VAL A 130 10.83 -6.41 -11.69
N SER A 131 10.17 -5.40 -12.28
CA SER A 131 10.40 -3.99 -11.97
C SER A 131 10.25 -3.73 -10.46
N GLN A 132 11.03 -2.78 -9.93
CA GLN A 132 10.93 -2.38 -8.51
C GLN A 132 9.52 -1.91 -8.15
N SER A 133 8.80 -1.31 -9.10
CA SER A 133 7.46 -0.76 -8.90
C SER A 133 6.42 -1.84 -8.63
N VAL A 134 6.59 -3.08 -9.10
CA VAL A 134 5.53 -4.10 -9.00
C VAL A 134 5.22 -4.47 -7.55
N ARG A 135 6.22 -4.47 -6.66
CA ARG A 135 6.00 -4.64 -5.22
C ARG A 135 5.08 -3.54 -4.67
N LEU A 136 5.31 -2.30 -5.11
CA LEU A 136 4.48 -1.15 -4.76
C LEU A 136 3.06 -1.29 -5.32
N GLU A 137 2.91 -1.70 -6.58
CA GLU A 137 1.60 -1.91 -7.20
C GLU A 137 0.80 -2.97 -6.44
N ILE A 138 1.40 -4.12 -6.11
CA ILE A 138 0.72 -5.18 -5.32
C ILE A 138 0.29 -4.64 -3.95
N ALA A 139 1.18 -3.97 -3.23
CA ALA A 139 0.88 -3.41 -1.92
C ALA A 139 -0.24 -2.36 -1.99
N ALA A 140 -0.22 -1.50 -3.01
CA ALA A 140 -1.23 -0.47 -3.20
C ALA A 140 -2.59 -1.06 -3.57
N VAL A 141 -2.65 -2.10 -4.41
CA VAL A 141 -3.89 -2.85 -4.68
C VAL A 141 -4.44 -3.45 -3.39
N ALA A 142 -3.60 -4.17 -2.63
CA ALA A 142 -4.02 -4.83 -1.39
C ALA A 142 -4.50 -3.81 -0.35
N TYR A 143 -3.83 -2.67 -0.26
CA TYR A 143 -4.25 -1.54 0.56
C TYR A 143 -5.61 -1.04 0.08
N LEU A 144 -5.76 -0.62 -1.18
CA LEU A 144 -7.02 -0.07 -1.70
C LEU A 144 -8.24 -0.99 -1.47
N HIS A 145 -8.10 -2.30 -1.59
CA HIS A 145 -9.20 -3.24 -1.32
C HIS A 145 -9.38 -3.65 0.15
N GLY A 146 -8.48 -3.19 1.03
CA GLY A 146 -8.46 -3.55 2.45
C GLY A 146 -8.06 -5.01 2.71
N TRP A 147 -7.37 -5.66 1.77
CA TRP A 147 -6.82 -7.01 1.97
C TRP A 147 -5.59 -6.98 2.88
N PHE A 148 -4.84 -5.88 2.86
CA PHE A 148 -3.65 -5.72 3.68
C PHE A 148 -3.42 -4.24 4.05
N ARG A 149 -3.39 -3.94 5.36
CA ARG A 149 -3.22 -2.59 5.92
C ARG A 149 -1.97 -2.44 6.80
N ASP A 150 -1.28 -3.54 7.12
CA ASP A 150 -0.12 -3.50 8.02
C ASP A 150 1.15 -3.06 7.27
N VAL A 151 1.19 -1.78 6.91
CA VAL A 151 2.31 -1.17 6.18
C VAL A 151 3.63 -1.21 6.96
N LEU A 152 3.58 -1.35 8.29
CA LEU A 152 4.76 -1.47 9.14
C LEU A 152 5.45 -2.82 8.96
N ALA A 153 4.69 -3.88 8.67
CA ALA A 153 5.23 -5.22 8.40
C ALA A 153 6.09 -5.30 7.13
N LEU A 154 5.95 -4.32 6.21
CA LEU A 154 6.69 -4.30 4.94
C LEU A 154 8.12 -3.76 5.06
N GLY A 155 8.57 -3.42 6.27
CA GLY A 155 9.94 -3.00 6.57
C GLY A 155 10.38 -1.76 5.77
N ARG A 156 11.43 -1.92 4.97
CA ARG A 156 11.92 -0.84 4.08
C ARG A 156 11.00 -0.77 2.86
N PHE A 157 10.19 0.30 2.84
CA PHE A 157 9.17 0.55 1.83
C PHE A 157 9.11 2.04 1.48
N GLN A 158 8.83 2.35 0.21
CA GLN A 158 8.60 3.72 -0.27
C GLN A 158 7.20 4.18 0.16
N ARG A 159 7.09 4.65 1.41
CA ARG A 159 5.82 5.04 2.04
C ARG A 159 5.15 6.19 1.31
N ASP A 160 5.94 7.14 0.86
CA ASP A 160 5.51 8.27 0.02
C ASP A 160 4.88 7.77 -1.28
N ALA A 161 5.55 6.84 -1.97
CA ALA A 161 5.03 6.29 -3.21
C ALA A 161 3.73 5.49 -2.97
N LEU A 162 3.63 4.76 -1.85
CA LEU A 162 2.41 4.01 -1.49
C LEU A 162 1.24 4.94 -1.22
N ALA A 163 1.47 5.95 -0.40
CA ALA A 163 0.45 6.93 -0.02
C ALA A 163 -0.04 7.67 -1.26
N ARG A 164 0.85 8.07 -2.18
CA ARG A 164 0.46 8.70 -3.46
C ARG A 164 -0.36 7.76 -4.36
N ARG A 165 -0.06 6.46 -4.39
CA ARG A 165 -0.88 5.49 -5.15
C ARG A 165 -2.25 5.24 -4.52
N ALA A 166 -2.34 5.26 -3.19
CA ALA A 166 -3.59 5.01 -2.49
C ALA A 166 -4.51 6.24 -2.45
N PHE A 167 -3.93 7.42 -2.23
CA PHE A 167 -4.67 8.64 -1.91
C PHE A 167 -4.59 9.72 -3.00
N GLY A 168 -3.68 9.58 -3.96
CA GLY A 168 -3.41 10.57 -4.99
C GLY A 168 -2.29 11.55 -4.61
N THR A 169 -1.60 12.07 -5.62
CA THR A 169 -0.48 13.01 -5.47
C THR A 169 -0.92 14.30 -4.77
N ASP A 170 -2.01 14.91 -5.22
CA ASP A 170 -2.50 16.19 -4.71
C ASP A 170 -2.85 16.13 -3.22
N ALA A 171 -3.45 15.03 -2.77
CA ALA A 171 -3.80 14.85 -1.36
C ALA A 171 -2.57 14.75 -0.46
N ILE A 172 -1.51 14.08 -0.94
CA ILE A 172 -0.23 13.99 -0.22
C ILE A 172 0.51 15.31 -0.22
N ASP A 173 0.50 16.02 -1.34
CA ASP A 173 1.17 17.33 -1.43
C ASP A 173 0.47 18.35 -0.55
N GLU A 174 -0.86 18.36 -0.49
CA GLU A 174 -1.62 19.21 0.42
C GLU A 174 -1.34 18.89 1.91
N ALA A 175 -1.31 17.62 2.28
CA ALA A 175 -0.96 17.21 3.64
C ALA A 175 0.48 17.60 4.01
N ALA A 176 1.42 17.43 3.07
CA ALA A 176 2.81 17.83 3.25
C ALA A 176 2.95 19.35 3.37
N ARG A 177 2.24 20.11 2.54
CA ARG A 177 2.19 21.57 2.60
C ARG A 177 1.71 22.04 3.97
N ARG A 178 0.59 21.49 4.44
CA ARG A 178 -0.03 21.86 5.73
C ARG A 178 0.86 21.56 6.94
N LEU A 179 1.60 20.44 6.95
CA LEU A 179 2.35 20.01 8.14
C LEU A 179 3.85 20.23 8.07
N LEU A 180 4.47 20.20 6.89
CA LEU A 180 5.91 20.34 6.74
C LEU A 180 6.32 21.80 6.51
N GLU A 181 5.54 22.62 5.81
CA GLU A 181 5.91 24.03 5.63
C GLU A 181 6.01 24.81 6.96
N PRO A 182 5.10 24.65 7.94
CA PRO A 182 5.24 25.30 9.23
C PRO A 182 6.51 24.86 9.99
N LEU A 183 6.87 23.57 9.90
CA LEU A 183 8.10 23.07 10.50
C LEU A 183 9.34 23.76 9.91
N LYS A 184 9.35 23.97 8.60
CA LYS A 184 10.43 24.70 7.93
C LYS A 184 10.52 26.15 8.43
N GLN A 185 9.38 26.82 8.61
CA GLN A 185 9.34 28.19 9.16
C GLN A 185 9.86 28.27 10.60
N TRP A 186 9.71 27.20 11.38
CA TRP A 186 10.24 27.11 12.75
C TRP A 186 11.73 26.70 12.82
N GLY A 187 12.42 26.63 11.68
CA GLY A 187 13.84 26.30 11.60
C GLY A 187 14.15 24.81 11.56
N TYR A 188 13.15 23.93 11.40
CA TYR A 188 13.41 22.50 11.17
C TYR A 188 13.77 22.25 9.70
N GLU A 189 14.76 21.38 9.48
CA GLU A 189 15.05 20.89 8.14
C GLU A 189 14.01 19.84 7.73
N THR A 190 13.07 20.24 6.87
CA THR A 190 12.10 19.30 6.30
C THR A 190 12.71 18.52 5.16
N SER A 191 12.80 17.22 5.34
CA SER A 191 13.56 16.29 4.48
C SER A 191 12.72 15.07 4.08
N THR A 192 13.25 14.20 3.23
CA THR A 192 12.55 12.99 2.78
C THR A 192 12.10 12.05 3.93
N PRO A 193 12.82 11.93 5.08
CA PRO A 193 12.30 11.25 6.26
C PRO A 193 11.01 11.82 6.83
N HIS A 194 10.82 13.15 6.81
CA HIS A 194 9.60 13.79 7.30
C HIS A 194 8.40 13.41 6.45
N LEU A 195 8.54 13.53 5.13
CA LEU A 195 7.50 13.11 4.19
C LEU A 195 7.18 11.62 4.33
N SER A 196 8.19 10.77 4.53
CA SER A 196 8.01 9.35 4.75
C SER A 196 7.23 9.04 6.04
N CYS A 197 7.53 9.75 7.14
CA CYS A 197 6.80 9.60 8.42
C CYS A 197 5.36 10.11 8.32
N LEU A 198 5.14 11.25 7.64
CA LEU A 198 3.81 11.76 7.35
C LEU A 198 3.00 10.74 6.54
N CYS A 199 3.55 10.23 5.45
CA CYS A 199 2.88 9.24 4.61
C CYS A 199 2.59 7.94 5.37
N GLU A 200 3.50 7.48 6.23
CA GLU A 200 3.25 6.32 7.11
C GLU A 200 2.05 6.57 8.03
N MET A 201 1.98 7.76 8.64
CA MET A 201 0.88 8.13 9.52
C MET A 201 -0.47 8.18 8.79
N LEU A 202 -0.52 8.78 7.60
CA LEU A 202 -1.75 8.82 6.77
C LEU A 202 -2.19 7.41 6.33
N LEU A 203 -1.25 6.53 6.02
CA LEU A 203 -1.53 5.13 5.69
C LEU A 203 -2.08 4.35 6.89
N LEU A 204 -1.56 4.59 8.10
CA LEU A 204 -2.03 3.94 9.32
C LEU A 204 -3.38 4.50 9.79
N ASN A 205 -3.64 5.78 9.52
CA ASN A 205 -4.93 6.43 9.73
C ASN A 205 -5.99 6.02 8.69
N GLU A 206 -5.58 5.31 7.64
CA GLU A 206 -6.44 4.96 6.50
C GLU A 206 -7.14 6.17 5.87
N SER A 207 -6.50 7.35 5.87
CA SER A 207 -7.07 8.57 5.31
C SER A 207 -5.96 9.59 4.99
N PRO A 208 -6.04 10.29 3.84
CA PRO A 208 -5.13 11.39 3.53
C PRO A 208 -5.46 12.69 4.28
N LEU A 209 -6.58 12.74 5.00
CA LEU A 209 -6.99 13.93 5.72
C LEU A 209 -6.18 14.09 7.00
N VAL A 210 -5.46 15.21 7.08
CA VAL A 210 -4.70 15.59 8.27
C VAL A 210 -5.62 15.70 9.49
N ASP A 211 -6.82 16.25 9.31
CA ASP A 211 -7.83 16.44 10.37
C ASP A 211 -8.33 15.12 10.98
N ALA A 212 -8.12 13.98 10.31
CA ALA A 212 -8.52 12.66 10.82
C ALA A 212 -7.44 12.02 11.71
N ILE A 213 -6.25 12.63 11.83
CA ILE A 213 -5.17 12.09 12.64
C ILE A 213 -5.49 12.25 14.12
N THR A 214 -5.23 11.20 14.91
CA THR A 214 -5.43 11.19 16.36
C THR A 214 -4.11 10.90 17.07
N ALA A 215 -4.06 11.21 18.38
CA ALA A 215 -2.92 10.85 19.23
C ALA A 215 -2.64 9.33 19.22
N GLY A 216 -3.68 8.50 19.17
CA GLY A 216 -3.54 7.04 19.10
C GLY A 216 -2.83 6.54 17.83
N HIS A 217 -3.09 7.18 16.69
CA HIS A 217 -2.39 6.86 15.44
C HIS A 217 -0.89 7.17 15.53
N LEU A 218 -0.53 8.33 16.06
CA LEU A 218 0.86 8.72 16.27
C LEU A 218 1.59 7.83 17.27
N GLU A 219 0.95 7.45 18.38
CA GLU A 219 1.56 6.56 19.37
C GLU A 219 1.88 5.19 18.77
N ARG A 220 0.98 4.68 17.91
CA ARG A 220 1.23 3.46 17.14
C ARG A 220 2.44 3.60 16.21
N CYS A 221 2.64 4.76 15.58
CA CYS A 221 3.81 5.04 14.74
C CYS A 221 5.13 5.13 15.54
N ARG A 222 5.08 5.63 16.78
CA ARG A 222 6.26 5.80 17.65
C ARG A 222 6.70 4.49 18.31
N ARG A 223 5.78 3.53 18.45
CA ARG A 223 6.07 2.25 19.08
C ARG A 223 7.10 1.47 18.26
N LYS A 224 8.16 0.99 18.92
CA LYS A 224 9.23 0.14 18.33
C LYS A 224 10.02 0.78 17.17
N VAL A 225 10.00 2.10 17.00
CA VAL A 225 10.90 2.79 16.05
C VAL A 225 12.13 3.35 16.76
N ASP A 226 13.21 3.64 16.03
CA ASP A 226 14.44 4.22 16.58
C ASP A 226 14.26 5.69 17.04
N ALA A 227 15.25 6.21 17.77
CA ALA A 227 15.19 7.55 18.34
C ALA A 227 15.10 8.67 17.27
N SER A 228 15.74 8.49 16.11
CA SER A 228 15.70 9.46 15.03
C SER A 228 14.28 9.55 14.46
N LYS A 229 13.67 8.40 14.16
CA LYS A 229 12.29 8.35 13.66
C LYS A 229 11.28 8.84 14.71
N ARG A 230 11.50 8.58 16.00
CA ARG A 230 10.65 9.13 17.09
C ARG A 230 10.69 10.66 17.14
N SER A 231 11.84 11.28 16.88
CA SER A 231 11.99 12.74 16.82
C SER A 231 11.15 13.32 15.67
N LEU A 232 11.14 12.68 14.50
CA LEU A 232 10.30 13.10 13.37
C LEU A 232 8.80 13.05 13.72
N TYR A 233 8.33 11.99 14.38
CA TYR A 233 6.94 11.92 14.83
C TYR A 233 6.59 12.97 15.89
N PHE A 234 7.54 13.31 16.76
CA PHE A 234 7.34 14.39 17.73
C PHE A 234 7.19 15.75 17.04
N GLN A 235 8.02 16.04 16.04
CA GLN A 235 7.91 17.28 15.25
C GLN A 235 6.57 17.33 14.50
N LEU A 236 6.13 16.23 13.89
CA LEU A 236 4.81 16.14 13.26
C LEU A 236 3.66 16.33 14.26
N ALA A 237 3.76 15.75 15.46
CA ALA A 237 2.77 15.93 16.52
C ALA A 237 2.68 17.40 16.99
N LYS A 238 3.82 18.09 17.08
CA LYS A 238 3.87 19.53 17.38
C LYS A 238 3.17 20.36 16.29
N ALA A 239 3.43 20.05 15.01
CA ALA A 239 2.76 20.71 13.89
C ALA A 239 1.24 20.49 13.94
N LEU A 240 0.79 19.26 14.20
CA LEU A 240 -0.63 18.91 14.34
C LEU A 240 -1.33 19.64 15.50
N SER A 241 -0.64 19.83 16.62
CA SER A 241 -1.21 20.55 17.76
C SER A 241 -1.37 22.05 17.49
N ILE A 242 -0.39 22.67 16.83
CA ILE A 242 -0.46 24.09 16.46
C ILE A 242 -1.51 24.33 15.36
N ASP A 243 -1.66 23.37 14.44
CA ASP A 243 -2.71 23.38 13.42
C ASP A 243 -4.12 23.10 13.99
N GLY A 244 -4.23 22.83 15.30
CA GLY A 244 -5.50 22.64 16.02
C GLY A 244 -6.14 21.27 15.81
N VAL A 245 -5.40 20.31 15.25
CA VAL A 245 -5.88 18.93 15.02
C VAL A 245 -5.73 18.08 16.29
N LEU A 246 -4.70 18.34 17.09
CA LEU A 246 -4.50 17.72 18.40
C LEU A 246 -4.64 18.75 19.51
N ASP A 247 -5.35 18.40 20.58
CA ASP A 247 -5.54 19.28 21.75
C ASP A 247 -4.21 19.65 22.43
N ALA A 248 -3.22 18.75 22.37
CA ALA A 248 -1.88 18.97 22.89
C ALA A 248 -0.83 18.21 22.07
N PRO A 249 0.43 18.71 22.04
CA PRO A 249 1.52 17.95 21.46
C PRO A 249 1.73 16.66 22.28
N LEU A 250 2.13 15.59 21.59
CA LEU A 250 2.44 14.34 22.28
C LEU A 250 3.59 14.54 23.29
N PRO A 251 3.54 13.86 24.45
CA PRO A 251 4.65 13.90 25.39
C PRO A 251 5.93 13.41 24.72
N THR A 252 7.06 13.97 25.14
CA THR A 252 8.38 13.51 24.75
C THR A 252 8.47 12.01 25.06
N ALA A 253 8.75 11.18 24.06
CA ALA A 253 8.79 9.73 24.25
C ALA A 253 9.90 9.43 25.26
N GLN A 254 9.57 8.76 26.36
CA GLN A 254 10.59 8.30 27.29
C GLN A 254 11.51 7.30 26.57
N PRO A 255 12.83 7.36 26.80
CA PRO A 255 13.73 6.35 26.26
C PRO A 255 13.31 4.98 26.77
N VAL A 256 13.09 4.02 25.85
CA VAL A 256 12.89 2.62 26.22
C VAL A 256 14.11 2.17 27.01
N ALA A 257 13.89 1.73 28.26
CA ALA A 257 14.95 1.27 29.13
C ALA A 257 15.79 0.19 28.44
N PRO A 258 17.11 0.10 28.67
CA PRO A 258 17.99 -0.85 28.00
C PRO A 258 17.61 -2.34 28.16
N GLN A 259 16.67 -2.67 29.04
CA GLN A 259 16.36 -4.04 29.45
C GLN A 259 15.36 -4.80 28.56
N GLU A 260 14.73 -4.16 27.58
CA GLU A 260 13.80 -4.82 26.64
C GLU A 260 14.37 -4.99 25.22
N ARG A 261 15.71 -4.97 25.08
CA ARG A 261 16.40 -5.35 23.83
C ARG A 261 16.90 -6.78 23.92
N VAL A 262 15.99 -7.75 23.86
CA VAL A 262 16.31 -9.15 23.53
C VAL A 262 15.28 -9.65 22.53
#